data_AF-A0A085LWB0-F1
#
_entry.id   AF-A0A085LWB0-F1
#
_cell.length_a   1.000
_cell.length_b   1.000
_cell.length_c   1.000
_cell.angle_alpha   90.00
_cell.angle_beta   90.00
_cell.angle_gamma   90.00
#
_symmetry.space_group_name_H-M   'P 1'
#
loop_
_entity.id
_entity.type
_entity.pdbx_description
1 polymer ?
#
loop_
_entity_poly.entity_id
_entity_poly.type
_entity_poly.pdbx_seq_one_letter_code
_entity_poly.pdbx_strand_id
1 'polypeptide(L)'
;MEDPGDERLEQRAVITFLFREGVSGDEIHQRLVKVYKDDALSYSQVRSPVDAASDENIAAIETMVLQNRRISIAELTARRLSKVTARWVPKTLSPFERQLRVAHSKEVLELFENSEEDFLRRIVTGDEVWLCHYDAESEQQSGQWKHVNSPRPKRAPLEP
;
A
#
# COMPACT_ATOMS: atom_id res chain seq x y z
N MET A 1 23.48 -19.47 -13.47
CA MET A 1 22.34 -19.64 -14.38
C MET A 1 21.35 -18.58 -13.95
N GLU A 2 21.35 -17.43 -14.63
CA GLU A 2 20.50 -16.29 -14.29
C GLU A 2 19.02 -16.67 -14.44
N ASP A 3 18.19 -16.24 -13.48
CA ASP A 3 16.75 -16.49 -13.50
C ASP A 3 16.12 -15.61 -14.59
N PRO A 4 15.44 -16.19 -15.61
CA PRO A 4 14.77 -15.41 -16.66
C PRO A 4 13.74 -14.40 -16.13
N GLY A 5 13.27 -14.57 -14.89
CA GLY A 5 12.42 -13.60 -14.20
C GLY A 5 13.12 -12.28 -13.86
N ASP A 6 14.43 -12.31 -13.64
CA ASP A 6 15.24 -11.18 -13.19
C ASP A 6 15.57 -10.22 -14.33
N GLU A 7 16.02 -10.73 -15.49
CA GLU A 7 16.32 -9.92 -16.68
C GLU A 7 15.10 -9.13 -17.18
N ARG A 8 13.90 -9.73 -17.10
CA ARG A 8 12.67 -9.03 -17.44
C ARG A 8 12.34 -7.90 -16.47
N LEU A 9 12.68 -8.07 -15.19
CA LEU A 9 12.52 -7.03 -14.18
C LEU A 9 13.50 -5.88 -14.44
N GLU A 10 14.75 -6.20 -14.77
CA GLU A 10 15.80 -5.24 -15.12
C GLU A 10 15.42 -4.42 -16.35
N GLN A 11 15.00 -5.07 -17.44
CA GLN A 11 14.56 -4.35 -18.65
C GLN A 11 13.36 -3.44 -18.37
N ARG A 12 12.44 -3.85 -17.48
CA ARG A 12 11.33 -2.98 -17.05
C ARG A 12 11.79 -1.78 -16.24
N ALA A 13 12.83 -1.92 -15.41
CA ALA A 13 13.44 -0.80 -14.69
C ALA A 13 14.07 0.20 -15.67
N VAL A 14 14.79 -0.28 -16.69
CA VAL A 14 15.40 0.54 -17.75
C VAL A 14 14.33 1.30 -18.55
N ILE A 15 13.25 0.62 -18.95
CA ILE A 15 12.11 1.27 -19.63
C ILE A 15 11.53 2.39 -18.77
N THR A 16 11.33 2.13 -17.48
CA THR A 16 10.77 3.11 -16.54
C THR A 16 11.69 4.32 -16.36
N PHE A 17 13.00 4.09 -16.32
CA PHE A 17 14.00 5.16 -16.24
C PHE A 17 14.00 6.05 -17.49
N LEU A 18 14.16 5.45 -18.68
CA LEU A 18 14.20 6.20 -19.95
C LEU A 18 12.90 6.94 -20.24
N PHE A 19 11.75 6.37 -19.86
CA PHE A 19 10.48 7.05 -19.96
C PHE A 19 10.44 8.34 -19.10
N ARG A 20 10.97 8.29 -17.88
CA ARG A 20 11.06 9.48 -17.01
C ARG A 20 12.06 10.53 -17.51
N GLU A 21 13.05 10.12 -18.30
CA GLU A 21 13.92 11.06 -19.03
C GLU A 21 13.25 11.68 -20.27
N GLY A 22 11.99 11.31 -20.57
CA GLY A 22 11.22 11.84 -21.70
C GLY A 22 11.52 11.16 -23.04
N VAL A 23 12.15 9.99 -23.03
CA VAL A 23 12.46 9.23 -24.24
C VAL A 23 11.19 8.55 -24.78
N SER A 24 10.98 8.61 -26.09
CA SER A 24 9.80 7.99 -26.74
C SER A 24 9.89 6.46 -26.72
N GLY A 25 8.73 5.78 -26.71
CA GLY A 25 8.68 4.30 -26.68
C GLY A 25 9.43 3.62 -27.85
N ASP A 26 9.44 4.25 -29.01
CA ASP A 26 10.18 3.79 -30.21
C ASP A 26 11.69 3.79 -29.96
N GLU A 27 12.21 4.89 -29.41
CA GLU A 27 13.62 5.06 -29.08
C GLU A 27 14.03 4.14 -27.92
N ILE A 28 13.15 3.95 -26.93
CA ILE A 28 13.39 2.98 -25.84
C ILE A 28 13.53 1.57 -26.40
N HIS A 29 12.64 1.15 -27.30
CA HIS A 29 12.72 -0.19 -27.90
C HIS A 29 14.00 -0.37 -28.73
N GLN A 30 14.39 0.63 -29.52
CA GLN A 30 15.65 0.59 -30.28
C GLN A 30 16.88 0.44 -29.36
N ARG A 31 16.90 1.15 -28.23
CA ARG A 31 17.98 1.04 -27.23
C ARG A 31 18.01 -0.33 -26.57
N LEU A 32 16.86 -0.90 -26.25
CA LEU A 32 16.79 -2.25 -25.68
C LEU A 32 17.28 -3.31 -26.66
N VAL A 33 16.84 -3.28 -27.92
CA VAL A 33 17.30 -4.23 -28.96
C VAL A 33 18.81 -4.12 -29.17
N LYS A 34 19.39 -2.92 -29.08
CA LYS A 34 20.83 -2.72 -29.20
C LYS A 34 21.64 -3.38 -28.07
N VAL A 35 21.12 -3.39 -26.84
CA VAL A 35 21.81 -3.90 -25.65
C VAL A 35 21.50 -5.38 -25.41
N TYR A 36 20.22 -5.73 -25.39
CA TYR A 36 19.71 -7.06 -25.03
C TYR A 36 19.49 -7.98 -26.23
N LYS A 37 19.57 -7.48 -27.48
CA LYS A 37 19.48 -8.27 -28.71
C LYS A 37 18.24 -9.16 -28.75
N ASP A 38 18.41 -10.47 -28.83
CA ASP A 38 17.34 -11.46 -28.96
C ASP A 38 16.51 -11.60 -27.69
N ASP A 39 17.04 -11.17 -26.54
CA ASP A 39 16.37 -11.19 -25.23
C ASP A 39 15.63 -9.87 -24.93
N ALA A 40 15.65 -8.91 -25.86
CA ALA A 40 14.99 -7.63 -25.67
C ALA A 40 13.46 -7.76 -25.64
N LEU A 41 12.83 -7.02 -24.72
CA LEU A 41 11.38 -6.87 -24.70
C LEU A 41 10.86 -6.32 -26.03
N SER A 42 9.81 -6.95 -26.55
CA SER A 42 9.17 -6.54 -27.80
C SER A 42 8.59 -5.13 -27.71
N TYR A 43 8.44 -4.48 -28.86
CA TYR A 43 7.92 -3.12 -28.95
C TYR A 43 6.60 -2.92 -28.19
N SER A 44 5.66 -3.88 -28.31
CA SER A 44 4.37 -3.82 -27.60
C SER A 44 4.53 -3.89 -26.08
N GLN A 45 5.50 -4.66 -25.60
CA GLN A 45 5.82 -4.78 -24.17
C GLN A 45 6.54 -3.55 -23.61
N VAL A 46 7.24 -2.78 -24.45
CA VAL A 46 7.83 -1.49 -24.10
C VAL A 46 6.76 -0.40 -24.08
N ARG A 47 5.90 -0.38 -25.09
CA ARG A 47 4.88 0.65 -25.30
C ARG A 47 3.70 0.55 -24.34
N SER A 48 3.21 -0.65 -24.03
CA SER A 48 2.10 -0.83 -23.09
C SER A 48 2.34 -0.19 -21.70
N PRO A 49 3.53 -0.34 -21.08
CA PRO A 49 3.91 0.40 -19.88
C PRO A 49 3.92 1.93 -20.02
N VAL A 50 4.38 2.43 -21.17
CA VAL A 50 4.54 3.85 -21.48
C VAL A 50 3.17 4.51 -21.66
N ASP A 51 2.30 3.90 -22.45
CA ASP A 51 0.93 4.39 -22.69
C ASP A 51 0.09 4.32 -21.41
N ALA A 52 0.25 3.27 -20.59
CA ALA A 52 -0.46 3.12 -19.32
C ALA A 52 -0.05 4.16 -18.25
N ALA A 53 1.13 4.78 -18.38
CA ALA A 53 1.68 5.76 -17.45
C ALA A 53 1.60 7.20 -17.98
N SER A 54 0.76 7.48 -18.99
CA SER A 54 0.53 8.84 -19.46
C SER A 54 -0.09 9.72 -18.36
N ASP A 55 0.22 11.01 -18.36
CA ASP A 55 -0.31 11.97 -17.38
C ASP A 55 -1.85 11.99 -17.36
N GLU A 56 -2.47 11.82 -18.53
CA GLU A 56 -3.93 11.72 -18.66
C GLU A 56 -4.49 10.46 -17.97
N ASN A 57 -3.83 9.31 -18.15
CA ASN A 57 -4.24 8.07 -17.50
C ASN A 57 -4.05 8.15 -15.98
N ILE A 58 -2.97 8.78 -15.52
CA ILE A 58 -2.70 9.03 -14.09
C ILE A 58 -3.78 9.93 -13.50
N ALA A 59 -4.06 11.08 -14.13
CA ALA A 59 -5.07 12.03 -13.64
C ALA A 59 -6.48 11.42 -13.63
N ALA A 60 -6.83 10.63 -14.64
CA ALA A 60 -8.10 9.92 -14.70
C ALA A 60 -8.23 8.89 -13.56
N ILE A 61 -7.15 8.16 -13.28
CA ILE A 61 -7.08 7.21 -12.16
C ILE A 61 -7.19 7.92 -10.81
N GLU A 62 -6.45 9.00 -10.61
CA GLU A 62 -6.49 9.80 -9.38
C GLU A 62 -7.91 10.30 -9.11
N THR A 63 -8.58 10.83 -10.14
CA THR A 63 -9.97 11.29 -10.04
C THR A 63 -10.90 10.16 -9.61
N MET A 64 -10.78 8.97 -10.21
CA MET A 64 -11.60 7.81 -9.85
C MET A 64 -11.34 7.33 -8.41
N VAL A 65 -10.07 7.21 -8.00
CA VAL A 65 -9.69 6.79 -6.64
C VAL A 65 -10.17 7.79 -5.59
N LEU A 66 -10.11 9.08 -5.88
CA LEU A 66 -10.61 10.13 -4.99
C LEU A 66 -12.14 10.08 -4.85
N GLN A 67 -12.86 9.79 -5.94
CA GLN A 67 -14.32 9.62 -5.93
C GLN A 67 -14.76 8.35 -5.20
N ASN A 68 -14.03 7.24 -5.38
CA ASN A 68 -14.31 5.97 -4.70
C ASN A 68 -13.02 5.28 -4.26
N ARG A 69 -12.71 5.34 -2.96
CA ARG A 69 -11.51 4.73 -2.39
C ARG A 69 -11.59 3.20 -2.24
N ARG A 70 -12.71 2.58 -2.62
CA ARG A 70 -12.95 1.12 -2.53
C ARG A 70 -13.13 0.45 -3.90
N ILE A 71 -12.45 0.96 -4.93
CA ILE A 71 -12.44 0.35 -6.27
C ILE A 71 -11.79 -1.06 -6.21
N SER A 72 -12.30 -1.97 -7.04
CA SER A 72 -11.87 -3.36 -7.09
C SER A 72 -10.44 -3.53 -7.62
N ILE A 73 -9.76 -4.60 -7.20
CA ILE A 73 -8.39 -4.91 -7.67
C ILE A 73 -8.37 -5.14 -9.18
N ALA A 74 -9.40 -5.75 -9.78
CA ALA A 74 -9.46 -6.00 -11.22
C ALA A 74 -9.42 -4.69 -12.04
N GLU A 75 -10.13 -3.67 -11.56
CA GLU A 75 -10.26 -2.36 -12.21
C GLU A 75 -9.00 -1.50 -12.00
N LEU A 76 -8.30 -1.69 -10.87
CA LEU A 76 -7.02 -1.05 -10.56
C LEU A 76 -5.80 -1.75 -11.17
N THR A 77 -5.82 -3.08 -11.33
CA THR A 77 -4.73 -3.88 -11.94
C THR A 77 -4.67 -3.73 -13.45
N ALA A 78 -5.82 -3.55 -14.10
CA ALA A 78 -5.87 -3.05 -15.48
C ALA A 78 -5.11 -1.71 -15.65
N ARG A 79 -4.95 -0.95 -14.55
CA ARG A 79 -4.42 0.41 -14.52
C ARG A 79 -3.18 0.60 -13.62
N ARG A 80 -2.51 -0.51 -13.23
CA ARG A 80 -1.20 -0.56 -12.52
C ARG A 80 -1.10 0.14 -11.15
N LEU A 81 -2.18 0.21 -10.36
CA LEU A 81 -2.11 0.72 -8.99
C LEU A 81 -1.88 -0.38 -7.93
N SER A 82 -1.18 -0.05 -6.84
CA SER A 82 -1.00 -0.92 -5.67
C SER A 82 -2.08 -0.69 -4.61
N LYS A 83 -2.67 -1.77 -4.09
CA LYS A 83 -3.66 -1.71 -3.01
C LYS A 83 -2.98 -1.47 -1.66
N VAL A 84 -3.45 -0.46 -0.92
CA VAL A 84 -3.06 -0.21 0.47
C VAL A 84 -4.19 -0.68 1.39
N THR A 85 -3.87 -1.35 2.50
CA THR A 85 -4.86 -1.76 3.50
C THR A 85 -5.23 -0.59 4.40
N ALA A 86 -6.53 -0.39 4.63
CA ALA A 86 -7.00 0.57 5.62
C ALA A 86 -6.52 0.16 7.02
N ARG A 87 -6.12 1.14 7.84
CA ARG A 87 -5.85 0.91 9.26
C ARG A 87 -7.17 0.85 10.02
N TRP A 88 -7.26 -0.04 11.00
CA TRP A 88 -8.41 -0.10 11.90
C TRP A 88 -8.41 1.17 12.77
N VAL A 89 -9.55 1.84 12.84
CA VAL A 89 -9.75 3.01 13.69
C VAL A 89 -10.90 2.68 14.66
N PRO A 90 -10.71 2.84 15.99
CA PRO A 90 -11.71 2.45 16.98
C PRO A 90 -13.09 3.09 16.77
N LYS A 91 -13.11 4.32 16.28
CA LYS A 91 -14.35 5.09 16.04
C LYS A 91 -14.16 6.07 14.89
N THR A 92 -15.14 6.14 14.00
CA THR A 92 -15.26 7.23 13.03
C THR A 92 -15.79 8.46 13.76
N LEU A 93 -14.96 9.50 13.90
CA LEU A 93 -15.32 10.74 14.58
C LEU A 93 -16.15 11.66 13.66
N SER A 94 -17.19 12.26 14.21
CA SER A 94 -17.93 13.35 13.59
C SER A 94 -17.05 14.62 13.47
N PRO A 95 -17.40 15.58 12.59
CA PRO A 95 -16.67 16.84 12.48
C PRO A 95 -16.54 17.59 13.81
N PHE A 96 -17.60 17.59 14.62
CA PHE A 96 -17.62 18.22 15.93
C PHE A 96 -16.66 17.53 16.91
N GLU A 97 -16.70 16.20 17.03
CA GLU A 97 -15.78 15.45 17.91
C GLU A 97 -14.31 15.66 17.51
N ARG A 98 -14.02 15.78 16.20
CA ARG A 98 -12.68 16.10 15.71
C ARG A 98 -12.25 17.49 16.16
N GLN A 99 -13.12 18.48 16.02
CA GLN A 99 -12.82 19.85 16.43
C GLN A 99 -12.60 19.94 17.94
N LEU A 100 -13.44 19.27 18.73
CA LEU A 100 -13.31 19.21 20.18
C LEU A 100 -12.00 18.55 20.60
N ARG A 101 -11.63 17.42 19.97
CA ARG A 101 -10.33 16.78 20.20
C ARG A 101 -9.16 17.72 19.91
N VAL A 102 -9.19 18.44 18.78
CA VAL A 102 -8.12 19.38 18.42
C VAL A 102 -8.05 20.54 19.41
N ALA A 103 -9.18 21.07 19.85
CA ALA A 103 -9.23 22.14 20.85
C ALA A 103 -8.58 21.69 22.17
N HIS A 104 -9.02 20.56 22.74
CA HIS A 104 -8.45 20.03 23.98
C HIS A 104 -6.97 19.67 23.84
N SER A 105 -6.56 19.09 22.71
CA SER A 105 -5.15 18.79 22.47
C SER A 105 -4.28 20.05 22.44
N LYS A 106 -4.79 21.18 21.92
CA LYS A 106 -4.08 22.47 21.96
C LYS A 106 -3.97 23.02 23.38
N GLU A 107 -5.04 22.97 24.16
CA GLU A 107 -5.03 23.37 25.57
C GLU A 107 -4.01 22.57 26.38
N VAL A 108 -3.97 21.25 26.18
CA VAL A 108 -2.98 20.36 26.83
C VAL A 108 -1.56 20.67 26.37
N LEU A 109 -1.37 20.98 25.08
CA LEU A 109 -0.06 21.34 24.53
C LEU A 109 0.45 22.65 25.13
N GLU A 110 -0.38 23.69 25.24
CA GLU A 110 -0.01 24.96 25.87
C GLU A 110 0.38 24.76 27.34
N LEU A 111 -0.35 23.92 28.08
CA LEU A 111 0.00 23.59 29.47
C LEU A 111 1.33 22.85 29.58
N PHE A 112 1.61 21.95 28.64
CA PHE A 112 2.89 21.25 28.56
C PHE A 112 4.04 22.22 28.26
N GLU A 113 3.91 23.09 27.26
CA GLU A 113 4.94 24.07 26.87
C GLU A 113 5.25 25.06 27.99
N ASN A 114 4.24 25.45 28.79
CA ASN A 114 4.42 26.36 29.91
C ASN A 114 5.09 25.73 31.15
N SER A 115 5.17 24.40 31.23
CA SER A 115 5.68 23.70 32.42
C SER A 115 6.19 22.28 32.08
N GLU A 116 7.07 22.17 31.09
CA GLU A 116 7.43 20.91 30.42
C GLU A 116 7.84 19.78 31.39
N GLU A 117 8.84 20.04 32.26
CA GLU A 117 9.39 19.00 33.16
C GLU A 117 8.43 18.60 34.29
N ASP A 118 7.60 19.52 34.77
CA ASP A 118 6.72 19.26 35.92
C ASP A 118 5.32 18.80 35.51
N PHE A 119 4.87 19.12 34.30
CA PHE A 119 3.54 18.77 33.82
C PHE A 119 3.37 17.25 33.73
N LEU A 120 4.29 16.56 33.05
CA LEU A 120 4.23 15.10 32.89
C LEU A 120 4.42 14.36 34.21
N ARG A 121 5.26 14.88 35.12
CA ARG A 121 5.50 14.26 36.44
C ARG A 121 4.26 14.25 37.35
N ARG A 122 3.31 15.17 37.11
CA ARG A 122 2.08 15.31 37.89
C ARG A 122 0.93 14.44 37.35
N ILE A 123 1.07 13.87 36.16
CA ILE A 123 0.02 13.07 35.53
C ILE A 123 0.08 11.64 36.06
N VAL A 124 -1.02 11.20 36.68
CA VAL A 124 -1.30 9.79 36.98
C VAL A 124 -2.46 9.38 36.08
N THR A 125 -2.29 8.31 35.31
CA THR A 125 -3.31 7.77 34.41
C THR A 125 -3.52 6.29 34.68
N GLY A 126 -4.72 5.80 34.35
CA GLY A 126 -5.10 4.39 34.46
C GLY A 126 -6.21 4.10 33.46
N ASP A 127 -6.18 2.89 32.91
CA ASP A 127 -7.21 2.36 32.02
C ASP A 127 -7.34 0.85 32.27
N GLU A 128 -8.49 0.28 31.91
CA GLU A 128 -8.75 -1.14 32.08
C GLU A 128 -8.48 -1.87 30.77
N VAL A 129 -7.69 -2.95 30.84
CA VAL A 129 -7.48 -3.86 29.70
C VAL A 129 -8.06 -5.23 30.03
N TRP A 130 -8.84 -5.77 29.11
CA TRP A 130 -9.32 -7.14 29.21
C TRP A 130 -8.17 -8.11 28.91
N LEU A 131 -7.77 -8.89 29.91
CA LEU A 131 -6.81 -9.99 29.74
C LEU A 131 -7.59 -11.27 29.45
N CYS A 132 -7.57 -11.70 28.19
CA CYS A 132 -8.13 -12.98 27.79
C CYS A 132 -7.23 -14.12 28.31
N HIS A 133 -7.82 -15.15 28.92
CA HIS A 133 -7.08 -16.34 29.36
C HIS A 133 -6.52 -17.16 28.18
N TYR A 134 -7.10 -16.97 26.98
CA TYR A 134 -6.70 -17.63 25.75
C TYR A 134 -6.47 -16.59 24.65
N ASP A 135 -5.23 -16.51 24.14
CA ASP A 135 -4.93 -15.73 22.95
C ASP A 135 -5.40 -16.49 21.72
N ALA A 136 -6.37 -15.92 21.01
CA ALA A 136 -6.75 -16.41 19.70
C ALA A 136 -5.51 -16.39 18.77
N GLU A 137 -5.19 -17.51 18.13
CA GLU A 137 -4.15 -17.51 17.09
C GLU A 137 -4.45 -16.41 16.06
N SER A 138 -3.43 -15.57 15.81
CA SER A 138 -3.52 -14.55 14.77
C SER A 138 -3.65 -15.21 13.39
N GLU A 139 -4.12 -14.49 12.37
CA GLU A 139 -4.17 -15.04 11.00
C GLU A 139 -2.80 -15.56 10.54
N GLN A 140 -1.73 -14.88 10.94
CA GLN A 140 -0.36 -15.28 10.61
C GLN A 140 0.06 -16.55 11.34
N GLN A 141 -0.37 -16.73 12.59
CA GLN A 141 -0.10 -17.93 13.39
C GLN A 141 -0.92 -19.14 12.92
N SER A 142 -2.16 -18.91 12.49
CA SER A 142 -3.06 -19.97 12.00
C SER A 142 -2.70 -20.49 10.60
N GLY A 143 -1.60 -20.02 10.01
CA GLY A 143 -1.11 -20.45 8.71
C GLY A 143 -0.69 -21.92 8.72
N GLN A 144 -1.36 -22.74 7.91
CA GLN A 144 -1.07 -24.18 7.80
C GLN A 144 -0.49 -24.50 6.42
N TRP A 145 0.62 -25.23 6.40
CA TRP A 145 1.18 -25.81 5.17
C TRP A 145 0.26 -26.91 4.66
N LYS A 146 -0.01 -26.92 3.35
CA LYS A 146 -0.94 -27.87 2.76
C LYS A 146 -0.48 -28.35 1.39
N HIS A 147 -0.89 -29.56 1.02
CA HIS A 147 -0.73 -30.08 -0.33
C HIS A 147 -1.75 -29.44 -1.29
N VAL A 148 -1.41 -29.37 -2.59
CA VAL A 148 -2.24 -28.73 -3.63
C VAL A 148 -3.68 -29.24 -3.64
N ASN A 149 -3.87 -30.55 -3.44
CA ASN A 149 -5.18 -31.20 -3.50
C ASN A 149 -5.90 -31.28 -2.15
N SER A 150 -5.33 -30.72 -1.07
CA SER A 150 -5.96 -30.83 0.24
C SER A 150 -7.11 -29.82 0.40
N PRO A 151 -8.16 -30.18 1.17
CA PRO A 151 -9.27 -29.27 1.45
C PRO A 151 -8.79 -28.01 2.16
N ARG A 152 -9.60 -26.95 2.10
CA ARG A 152 -9.29 -25.69 2.79
C ARG A 152 -9.36 -25.91 4.31
N PRO A 153 -8.36 -25.45 5.08
CA PRO A 153 -8.45 -25.49 6.53
C PRO A 153 -9.67 -24.67 6.98
N LYS A 154 -10.43 -25.23 7.91
CA LYS A 154 -11.57 -24.55 8.54
C LYS A 154 -11.12 -24.06 9.90
N ARG A 155 -11.26 -22.77 10.13
CA ARG A 155 -11.11 -22.17 11.46
C ARG A 155 -12.50 -22.05 12.07
N ALA A 156 -12.73 -22.72 13.19
CA ALA A 156 -13.94 -22.53 13.97
C ALA A 156 -13.89 -21.14 14.63
N PRO A 157 -15.00 -20.39 14.70
CA PRO A 157 -15.11 -19.23 15.57
C PRO A 157 -14.79 -19.64 17.01
N LEU A 158 -14.15 -18.76 17.76
CA LEU A 158 -14.01 -18.96 19.20
C LEU A 158 -15.39 -18.82 19.82
N GLU A 159 -15.88 -19.87 20.47
CA GLU A 159 -17.06 -19.76 21.33
C GLU A 159 -16.63 -19.12 22.67
N PRO A 160 -17.43 -18.18 23.22
CA PRO A 160 -17.15 -17.52 24.49
C PRO A 160 -17.26 -18.45 25.70
#